data_AF-A0A269PRZ3-F1
#
_entry.id   AF-A0A269PRZ3-F1
#
_cell.length_a   1.000
_cell.length_b   1.000
_cell.length_c   1.000
_cell.angle_alpha   90.00
_cell.angle_beta   90.00
_cell.angle_gamma   90.00
#
_symmetry.space_group_name_H-M   'P 1'
#
loop_
_entity.id
_entity.type
_entity.pdbx_description
1 polymer ?
#
loop_
_entity_poly.entity_id
_entity_poly.type
_entity_poly.pdbx_seq_one_letter_code
_entity_poly.pdbx_strand_id
1 'polypeptide(L)'
;MSTVHWLGAGLSSLPGIRKVALSGQKLVLWNRTLEKAQQAVTSLKIDIPVKQLEWSSLEQEIEAGDVVISMLPATMHVQVAEICLGNKVHFVSSSYISPEMQALDEKAKSAGLSFVNEVGLDPGLDHLFAHTLVAKYEASQYFDKNNQHYFRSYCGGFPKVANDFKYKFSWSPLGVLKALKSPAQWIGEGQVKQIEKPWLALSDFDVTLADGSKETFQAYPNRDSIPFQTQYGFDNDWNVQEFVRGTLRLNGWAQAWNSLFTEVDTLTGDAGMKRLQAISDGLWTNHQYDEGESDRVVLSVELEVKDPQGNKTVFNGSYGVDEAGNENGSAMARLVSLTVAIAIESLIAGDLVKGVSPAPHDEKTVSKWLDALAELNEHIFSH
;
A
#
# COMPACT_ATOMS: atom_id res chain seq x y z
N MET A 1 -25.57 -15.88 -1.66
CA MET A 1 -24.10 -15.94 -1.47
C MET A 1 -23.56 -15.05 -2.57
N SER A 2 -22.95 -13.92 -2.18
CA SER A 2 -22.39 -12.95 -3.12
C SER A 2 -21.32 -13.61 -4.00
N THR A 3 -21.08 -13.09 -5.18
CA THR A 3 -19.95 -13.45 -6.03
C THR A 3 -18.86 -12.39 -5.90
N VAL A 4 -17.61 -12.86 -5.87
CA VAL A 4 -16.43 -12.01 -5.91
C VAL A 4 -15.95 -11.90 -7.36
N HIS A 5 -15.84 -10.68 -7.88
CA HIS A 5 -15.31 -10.39 -9.21
C HIS A 5 -13.94 -9.73 -9.06
N TRP A 6 -12.88 -10.49 -9.28
CA TRP A 6 -11.51 -10.00 -9.15
C TRP A 6 -11.00 -9.49 -10.50
N LEU A 7 -10.73 -8.18 -10.61
CA LEU A 7 -10.28 -7.55 -11.83
C LEU A 7 -8.76 -7.36 -11.81
N GLY A 8 -8.06 -8.10 -12.66
CA GLY A 8 -6.61 -8.03 -12.84
C GLY A 8 -5.87 -9.21 -12.21
N ALA A 9 -5.08 -9.89 -13.04
CA ALA A 9 -4.19 -10.99 -12.64
C ALA A 9 -2.72 -10.54 -12.64
N GLY A 10 -2.45 -9.37 -12.04
CA GLY A 10 -1.12 -8.77 -12.00
C GLY A 10 -0.17 -9.47 -11.02
N LEU A 11 1.09 -9.01 -10.98
CA LEU A 11 2.14 -9.58 -10.13
C LEU A 11 1.76 -9.58 -8.64
N SER A 12 0.96 -8.61 -8.21
CA SER A 12 0.54 -8.48 -6.82
C SER A 12 -0.78 -9.19 -6.49
N SER A 13 -1.39 -9.97 -7.39
CA SER A 13 -2.78 -10.46 -7.21
C SER A 13 -2.91 -11.91 -6.76
N LEU A 14 -1.96 -12.77 -7.12
CA LEU A 14 -2.15 -14.23 -7.00
C LEU A 14 -2.36 -14.74 -5.56
N PRO A 15 -1.63 -14.26 -4.53
CA PRO A 15 -1.85 -14.73 -3.15
C PRO A 15 -3.28 -14.46 -2.64
N GLY A 16 -3.81 -13.26 -2.90
CA GLY A 16 -5.18 -12.91 -2.55
C GLY A 16 -6.24 -13.68 -3.32
N ILE A 17 -6.06 -13.86 -4.64
CA ILE A 17 -6.94 -14.71 -5.47
C ILE A 17 -7.00 -16.12 -4.87
N ARG A 18 -5.84 -16.69 -4.54
CA ARG A 18 -5.74 -18.02 -3.92
C ARG A 18 -6.48 -18.08 -2.59
N LYS A 19 -6.28 -17.10 -1.70
CA LYS A 19 -6.96 -17.03 -0.40
C LYS A 19 -8.48 -16.99 -0.57
N VAL A 20 -8.99 -16.09 -1.42
CA VAL A 20 -10.44 -15.98 -1.65
C VAL A 20 -11.00 -17.27 -2.23
N ALA A 21 -10.33 -17.88 -3.21
CA ALA A 21 -10.80 -19.13 -3.81
C ALA A 21 -10.87 -20.29 -2.80
N LEU A 22 -9.93 -20.35 -1.85
CA LEU A 22 -9.89 -21.37 -0.80
C LEU A 22 -10.87 -21.11 0.37
N SER A 23 -11.43 -19.90 0.48
CA SER A 23 -12.42 -19.56 1.50
C SER A 23 -13.82 -20.18 1.26
N GLY A 24 -14.04 -20.75 0.06
CA GLY A 24 -15.35 -21.26 -0.38
C GLY A 24 -16.27 -20.19 -1.00
N GLN A 25 -15.81 -18.94 -1.06
CA GLN A 25 -16.51 -17.85 -1.73
C GLN A 25 -16.52 -18.06 -3.26
N LYS A 26 -17.65 -17.77 -3.92
CA LYS A 26 -17.70 -17.77 -5.39
C LYS A 26 -16.79 -16.69 -5.94
N LEU A 27 -15.92 -17.04 -6.87
CA LEU A 27 -14.92 -16.14 -7.44
C LEU A 27 -14.90 -16.23 -8.97
N VAL A 28 -14.87 -15.09 -9.64
CA VAL A 28 -14.60 -14.96 -11.09
C VAL A 28 -13.39 -14.06 -11.26
N LEU A 29 -12.37 -14.54 -11.98
CA LEU A 29 -11.19 -13.77 -12.32
C LEU A 29 -11.36 -13.12 -13.69
N TRP A 30 -11.22 -11.80 -13.73
CA TRP A 30 -11.31 -10.99 -14.94
C TRP A 30 -9.94 -10.44 -15.29
N ASN A 31 -9.55 -10.49 -16.56
CA ASN A 31 -8.31 -9.86 -17.00
C ASN A 31 -8.41 -9.38 -18.44
N ARG A 32 -7.71 -8.29 -18.77
CA ARG A 32 -7.67 -7.75 -20.15
C ARG A 32 -7.12 -8.75 -21.16
N THR A 33 -6.16 -9.57 -20.74
CA THR A 33 -5.60 -10.66 -21.57
C THR A 33 -6.03 -11.98 -20.96
N LEU A 34 -6.91 -12.69 -21.65
CA LEU A 34 -7.53 -13.92 -21.15
C LEU A 34 -6.48 -15.00 -20.86
N GLU A 35 -5.50 -15.17 -21.74
CA GLU A 35 -4.44 -16.17 -21.62
C GLU A 35 -3.61 -15.97 -20.36
N LYS A 36 -3.36 -14.70 -19.96
CA LYS A 36 -2.65 -14.39 -18.71
C LYS A 36 -3.45 -14.80 -17.47
N ALA A 37 -4.78 -14.62 -17.48
CA ALA A 37 -5.63 -15.09 -16.39
C ALA A 37 -5.66 -16.63 -16.33
N GLN A 38 -5.75 -17.29 -17.47
CA GLN A 38 -5.71 -18.76 -17.55
C GLN A 38 -4.39 -19.33 -17.01
N GLN A 39 -3.26 -18.73 -17.38
CA GLN A 39 -1.94 -19.10 -16.84
C GLN A 39 -1.86 -18.88 -15.33
N ALA A 40 -2.34 -17.73 -14.84
CA ALA A 40 -2.41 -17.41 -13.41
C ALA A 40 -3.19 -18.47 -12.63
N VAL A 41 -4.42 -18.79 -13.05
CA VAL A 41 -5.25 -19.80 -12.38
C VAL A 41 -4.63 -21.20 -12.45
N THR A 42 -4.05 -21.58 -13.60
CA THR A 42 -3.34 -22.86 -13.75
C THR A 42 -2.19 -22.98 -12.77
N SER A 43 -1.43 -21.89 -12.55
CA SER A 43 -0.31 -21.88 -11.60
C SER A 43 -0.76 -22.09 -10.14
N LEU A 44 -1.97 -21.64 -9.80
CA LEU A 44 -2.56 -21.82 -8.48
C LEU A 44 -3.08 -23.24 -8.24
N LYS A 45 -3.31 -24.02 -9.32
CA LYS A 45 -3.95 -25.35 -9.26
C LYS A 45 -5.32 -25.33 -8.58
N ILE A 46 -6.07 -24.25 -8.79
CA ILE A 46 -7.44 -24.08 -8.30
C ILE A 46 -8.35 -23.83 -9.50
N ASP A 47 -9.54 -24.41 -9.50
CA ASP A 47 -10.53 -24.16 -10.55
C ASP A 47 -11.24 -22.82 -10.29
N ILE A 48 -10.91 -21.80 -11.06
CA ILE A 48 -11.49 -20.45 -10.98
C ILE A 48 -11.99 -20.08 -12.37
N PRO A 49 -13.29 -19.75 -12.54
CA PRO A 49 -13.79 -19.18 -13.79
C PRO A 49 -13.01 -17.94 -14.20
N VAL A 50 -12.48 -17.95 -15.43
CA VAL A 50 -11.72 -16.83 -16.01
C VAL A 50 -12.49 -16.18 -17.16
N LYS A 51 -12.50 -14.85 -17.20
CA LYS A 51 -13.17 -14.07 -18.24
C LYS A 51 -12.29 -12.93 -18.74
N GLN A 52 -12.46 -12.60 -20.01
CA GLN A 52 -11.84 -11.39 -20.55
C GLN A 52 -12.57 -10.18 -19.98
N LEU A 53 -11.81 -9.20 -19.48
CA LEU A 53 -12.37 -7.98 -18.94
C LEU A 53 -12.80 -7.04 -20.07
N GLU A 54 -14.11 -6.98 -20.30
CA GLU A 54 -14.80 -5.96 -21.08
C GLU A 54 -15.89 -5.34 -20.20
N TRP A 55 -16.03 -4.01 -20.19
CA TRP A 55 -16.93 -3.32 -19.25
C TRP A 55 -18.38 -3.77 -19.38
N SER A 56 -18.87 -3.92 -20.61
CA SER A 56 -20.22 -4.41 -20.89
C SER A 56 -20.46 -5.83 -20.38
N SER A 57 -19.44 -6.69 -20.45
CA SER A 57 -19.53 -8.07 -19.97
C SER A 57 -19.50 -8.14 -18.45
N LEU A 58 -18.67 -7.30 -17.81
CA LEU A 58 -18.68 -7.18 -16.35
C LEU A 58 -20.04 -6.69 -15.85
N GLU A 59 -20.57 -5.61 -16.42
CA GLU A 59 -21.88 -5.03 -16.08
C GLU A 59 -23.04 -6.03 -16.22
N GLN A 60 -22.99 -6.91 -17.22
CA GLN A 60 -24.04 -7.92 -17.44
C GLN A 60 -24.00 -9.08 -16.44
N GLU A 61 -22.87 -9.30 -15.76
CA GLU A 61 -22.66 -10.47 -14.91
C GLU A 61 -22.65 -10.19 -13.42
N ILE A 62 -22.34 -8.95 -13.03
CA ILE A 62 -22.39 -8.56 -11.62
C ILE A 62 -23.85 -8.40 -11.18
N GLU A 63 -24.16 -8.89 -9.98
CA GLU A 63 -25.49 -8.79 -9.39
C GLU A 63 -25.44 -8.00 -8.07
N ALA A 64 -26.57 -7.37 -7.71
CA ALA A 64 -26.65 -6.58 -6.49
C ALA A 64 -26.21 -7.38 -5.24
N GLY A 65 -25.30 -6.82 -4.46
CA GLY A 65 -24.68 -7.48 -3.30
C GLY A 65 -23.38 -8.25 -3.59
N ASP A 66 -22.96 -8.35 -4.85
CA ASP A 66 -21.62 -8.86 -5.20
C ASP A 66 -20.51 -7.92 -4.72
N VAL A 67 -19.26 -8.39 -4.82
CA VAL A 67 -18.06 -7.62 -4.50
C VAL A 67 -17.14 -7.59 -5.72
N VAL A 68 -16.81 -6.40 -6.21
CA VAL A 68 -15.84 -6.20 -7.29
C VAL A 68 -14.55 -5.65 -6.71
N ILE A 69 -13.42 -6.28 -7.06
CA ILE A 69 -12.09 -5.89 -6.61
C ILE A 69 -11.27 -5.42 -7.80
N SER A 70 -10.79 -4.18 -7.74
CA SER A 70 -9.96 -3.61 -8.78
C SER A 70 -8.47 -3.67 -8.40
N MET A 71 -7.76 -4.65 -8.97
CA MET A 71 -6.29 -4.70 -9.00
C MET A 71 -5.74 -4.12 -10.32
N LEU A 72 -6.52 -3.24 -10.96
CA LEU A 72 -6.18 -2.53 -12.19
C LEU A 72 -5.36 -1.25 -11.89
N PRO A 73 -4.81 -0.56 -12.90
CA PRO A 73 -4.22 0.76 -12.72
C PRO A 73 -5.21 1.75 -12.07
N ALA A 74 -4.72 2.60 -11.16
CA ALA A 74 -5.55 3.52 -10.38
C ALA A 74 -6.45 4.45 -11.22
N THR A 75 -6.02 4.76 -12.45
CA THR A 75 -6.80 5.57 -13.41
C THR A 75 -8.13 4.93 -13.84
N MET A 76 -8.32 3.63 -13.58
CA MET A 76 -9.53 2.89 -13.96
C MET A 76 -10.52 2.72 -12.79
N HIS A 77 -10.10 3.02 -11.55
CA HIS A 77 -10.90 2.69 -10.35
C HIS A 77 -12.22 3.42 -10.28
N VAL A 78 -12.26 4.70 -10.66
CA VAL A 78 -13.50 5.50 -10.64
C VAL A 78 -14.54 4.91 -11.59
N GLN A 79 -14.12 4.53 -12.81
CA GLN A 79 -15.00 3.87 -13.78
C GLN A 79 -15.58 2.56 -13.22
N VAL A 80 -14.73 1.73 -12.59
CA VAL A 80 -15.19 0.48 -11.96
C VAL A 80 -16.15 0.76 -10.80
N ALA A 81 -15.87 1.76 -9.96
CA ALA A 81 -16.73 2.12 -8.84
C ALA A 81 -18.09 2.66 -9.31
N GLU A 82 -18.14 3.42 -10.41
CA GLU A 82 -19.41 3.86 -11.02
C GLU A 82 -20.24 2.69 -11.55
N ILE A 83 -19.60 1.70 -12.19
CA ILE A 83 -20.23 0.44 -12.60
C ILE A 83 -20.81 -0.29 -11.38
N CYS A 84 -20.04 -0.37 -10.30
CA CYS A 84 -20.47 -1.01 -9.06
C CYS A 84 -21.67 -0.28 -8.45
N LEU A 85 -21.63 1.05 -8.41
CA LEU A 85 -22.70 1.89 -7.88
C LEU A 85 -24.00 1.69 -8.66
N GLY A 86 -23.93 1.69 -9.99
CA GLY A 86 -25.10 1.48 -10.87
C GLY A 86 -25.76 0.12 -10.68
N ASN A 87 -24.97 -0.90 -10.37
CA ASN A 87 -25.44 -2.28 -10.18
C ASN A 87 -25.68 -2.67 -8.71
N LYS A 88 -25.48 -1.75 -7.77
CA LYS A 88 -25.60 -1.98 -6.31
C LYS A 88 -24.65 -3.07 -5.80
N VAL A 89 -23.42 -2.99 -6.25
CA VAL A 89 -22.32 -3.92 -5.98
C VAL A 89 -21.29 -3.22 -5.11
N HIS A 90 -20.63 -3.96 -4.22
CA HIS A 90 -19.56 -3.44 -3.37
C HIS A 90 -18.25 -3.30 -4.15
N PHE A 91 -17.39 -2.38 -3.74
CA PHE A 91 -16.12 -2.10 -4.42
C PHE A 91 -14.95 -2.23 -3.44
N VAL A 92 -13.85 -2.85 -3.87
CA VAL A 92 -12.60 -2.92 -3.11
C VAL A 92 -11.40 -2.58 -4.01
N SER A 93 -10.43 -1.82 -3.50
CA SER A 93 -9.13 -1.63 -4.17
C SER A 93 -7.98 -1.42 -3.19
N SER A 94 -6.75 -1.75 -3.62
CA SER A 94 -5.53 -1.52 -2.83
C SER A 94 -4.90 -0.15 -3.09
N SER A 95 -5.66 0.81 -3.64
CA SER A 95 -5.13 2.10 -4.10
C SER A 95 -5.70 3.26 -3.29
N TYR A 96 -4.96 4.37 -3.28
CA TYR A 96 -5.36 5.63 -2.66
C TYR A 96 -6.75 6.10 -3.12
N ILE A 97 -7.47 6.73 -2.20
CA ILE A 97 -8.73 7.40 -2.50
C ILE A 97 -8.42 8.69 -3.27
N SER A 98 -8.85 8.76 -4.52
CA SER A 98 -8.78 10.01 -5.30
C SER A 98 -9.95 10.94 -4.93
N PRO A 99 -9.86 12.25 -5.19
CA PRO A 99 -10.98 13.17 -4.99
C PRO A 99 -12.26 12.74 -5.72
N GLU A 100 -12.12 12.17 -6.93
CA GLU A 100 -13.24 11.65 -7.72
C GLU A 100 -13.84 10.38 -7.10
N MET A 101 -13.02 9.51 -6.51
CA MET A 101 -13.50 8.36 -5.74
C MET A 101 -14.27 8.84 -4.49
N GLN A 102 -13.70 9.78 -3.74
CA GLN A 102 -14.35 10.35 -2.55
C GLN A 102 -15.70 11.01 -2.88
N ALA A 103 -15.84 11.59 -4.07
CA ALA A 103 -17.11 12.18 -4.52
C ALA A 103 -18.25 11.16 -4.70
N LEU A 104 -17.97 9.85 -4.69
CA LEU A 104 -18.97 8.78 -4.73
C LEU A 104 -19.53 8.42 -3.34
N ASP A 105 -18.93 8.92 -2.25
CA ASP A 105 -19.22 8.53 -0.87
C ASP A 105 -20.71 8.61 -0.50
N GLU A 106 -21.35 9.77 -0.68
CA GLU A 106 -22.77 9.96 -0.33
C GLU A 106 -23.71 9.08 -1.17
N LYS A 107 -23.36 8.83 -2.43
CA LYS A 107 -24.13 7.92 -3.29
C LYS A 107 -23.99 6.47 -2.84
N ALA A 108 -22.77 6.04 -2.48
CA ALA A 108 -22.50 4.71 -1.97
C ALA A 108 -23.21 4.47 -0.63
N LYS A 109 -23.15 5.44 0.30
CA LYS A 109 -23.91 5.41 1.57
C LYS A 109 -25.41 5.27 1.34
N SER A 110 -25.97 6.11 0.46
CA SER A 110 -27.40 6.08 0.12
C SER A 110 -27.84 4.75 -0.49
N ALA A 111 -26.94 4.07 -1.20
CA ALA A 111 -27.17 2.74 -1.75
C ALA A 111 -26.87 1.58 -0.79
N GLY A 112 -26.38 1.86 0.43
CA GLY A 112 -25.97 0.83 1.41
C GLY A 112 -24.70 0.07 1.02
N LEU A 113 -23.86 0.66 0.17
CA LEU A 113 -22.65 0.04 -0.38
C LEU A 113 -21.40 0.45 0.41
N SER A 114 -20.45 -0.48 0.50
CA SER A 114 -19.10 -0.24 1.01
C SER A 114 -18.12 -0.20 -0.17
N PHE A 115 -17.47 0.94 -0.37
CA PHE A 115 -16.41 1.17 -1.36
C PHE A 115 -15.10 1.34 -0.58
N VAL A 116 -14.35 0.25 -0.46
CA VAL A 116 -13.20 0.16 0.45
C VAL A 116 -11.91 0.26 -0.37
N ASN A 117 -11.17 1.32 -0.12
CA ASN A 117 -9.91 1.64 -0.78
C ASN A 117 -8.76 1.43 0.21
N GLU A 118 -7.52 1.64 -0.24
CA GLU A 118 -6.37 1.66 0.67
C GLU A 118 -6.25 0.40 1.54
N VAL A 119 -6.49 -0.79 0.97
CA VAL A 119 -6.40 -2.09 1.69
C VAL A 119 -5.31 -3.00 1.13
N GLY A 120 -4.14 -2.42 0.81
CA GLY A 120 -2.95 -3.15 0.38
C GLY A 120 -1.86 -3.20 1.47
N LEU A 121 -0.65 -2.81 1.09
CA LEU A 121 0.52 -2.70 1.98
C LEU A 121 0.73 -1.24 2.41
N ASP A 122 1.04 -0.38 1.43
CA ASP A 122 1.18 1.07 1.55
C ASP A 122 0.58 1.67 0.27
N PRO A 123 -0.72 2.04 0.27
CA PRO A 123 -1.58 2.20 1.45
C PRO A 123 -2.31 0.90 1.86
N GLY A 124 -2.42 0.65 3.16
CA GLY A 124 -3.21 -0.43 3.76
C GLY A 124 -2.71 -0.88 5.12
N LEU A 125 -1.81 -1.86 5.14
CA LEU A 125 -1.22 -2.36 6.38
C LEU A 125 -0.57 -1.23 7.21
N ASP A 126 0.03 -0.23 6.56
CA ASP A 126 0.55 0.95 7.23
C ASP A 126 -0.52 1.76 8.00
N HIS A 127 -1.76 1.83 7.49
CA HIS A 127 -2.89 2.44 8.21
C HIS A 127 -3.24 1.66 9.47
N LEU A 128 -3.30 0.33 9.39
CA LEU A 128 -3.61 -0.52 10.54
C LEU A 128 -2.58 -0.31 11.67
N PHE A 129 -1.30 -0.23 11.31
CA PHE A 129 -0.22 0.05 12.25
C PHE A 129 -0.32 1.46 12.85
N ALA A 130 -0.58 2.47 12.01
CA ALA A 130 -0.73 3.85 12.47
C ALA A 130 -1.88 4.00 13.47
N HIS A 131 -3.06 3.47 13.14
CA HIS A 131 -4.22 3.49 14.04
C HIS A 131 -3.96 2.75 15.34
N THR A 132 -3.29 1.59 15.28
CA THR A 132 -2.94 0.82 16.48
C THR A 132 -1.97 1.59 17.39
N LEU A 133 -0.97 2.26 16.83
CA LEU A 133 0.00 3.05 17.60
C LEU A 133 -0.63 4.28 18.24
N VAL A 134 -1.45 5.00 17.49
CA VAL A 134 -2.17 6.18 18.01
C VAL A 134 -3.12 5.77 19.13
N ALA A 135 -3.95 4.74 18.93
CA ALA A 135 -4.85 4.23 19.96
C ALA A 135 -4.10 3.78 21.23
N LYS A 136 -2.95 3.10 21.08
CA LYS A 136 -2.09 2.72 22.21
C LYS A 136 -1.55 3.93 22.98
N TYR A 137 -1.13 4.99 22.27
CA TYR A 137 -0.65 6.20 22.90
C TYR A 137 -1.78 6.94 23.64
N GLU A 138 -2.94 7.12 22.99
CA GLU A 138 -4.12 7.76 23.58
C GLU A 138 -4.63 7.03 24.83
N ALA A 139 -4.55 5.71 24.86
CA ALA A 139 -4.93 4.90 26.03
C ALA A 139 -3.86 4.91 27.15
N SER A 140 -2.66 5.45 26.89
CA SER A 140 -1.56 5.44 27.85
C SER A 140 -1.66 6.57 28.88
N GLN A 141 -1.04 6.38 30.05
CA GLN A 141 -0.92 7.44 31.08
C GLN A 141 -0.05 8.63 30.63
N TYR A 142 0.64 8.53 29.50
CA TYR A 142 1.55 9.54 28.97
C TYR A 142 0.89 10.44 27.92
N PHE A 143 -0.38 10.18 27.57
CA PHE A 143 -1.10 10.96 26.58
C PHE A 143 -1.22 12.43 26.99
N ASP A 144 -0.62 13.31 26.20
CA ASP A 144 -0.79 14.76 26.27
C ASP A 144 -0.57 15.34 24.87
N LYS A 145 -1.54 16.10 24.37
CA LYS A 145 -1.47 16.74 23.05
C LYS A 145 -0.33 17.77 22.95
N ASN A 146 0.14 18.31 24.08
CA ASN A 146 1.25 19.26 24.15
C ASN A 146 2.63 18.58 24.07
N ASN A 147 2.70 17.26 24.24
CA ASN A 147 3.92 16.51 23.99
C ASN A 147 4.40 16.70 22.56
N GLN A 148 5.69 16.53 22.31
CA GLN A 148 6.24 16.57 20.97
C GLN A 148 6.06 15.21 20.28
N HIS A 149 5.30 15.16 19.18
CA HIS A 149 4.99 13.93 18.46
C HIS A 149 5.85 13.79 17.19
N TYR A 150 6.42 12.60 17.00
CA TYR A 150 7.21 12.24 15.83
C TYR A 150 6.68 10.94 15.24
N PHE A 151 5.92 11.07 14.15
CA PHE A 151 5.33 9.95 13.42
C PHE A 151 6.08 9.71 12.12
N ARG A 152 6.56 8.47 11.93
CA ARG A 152 7.36 8.06 10.77
C ARG A 152 6.82 6.75 10.22
N SER A 153 6.41 6.73 8.96
CA SER A 153 5.89 5.55 8.28
C SER A 153 6.62 5.34 6.96
N TYR A 154 7.53 4.37 6.91
CA TYR A 154 8.37 4.12 5.76
C TYR A 154 8.21 2.68 5.26
N CYS A 155 7.97 2.54 3.96
CA CYS A 155 7.82 1.24 3.30
C CYS A 155 8.76 1.11 2.10
N GLY A 156 9.29 -0.09 1.85
CA GLY A 156 10.08 -0.36 0.66
C GLY A 156 10.10 -1.83 0.27
N GLY A 157 10.16 -2.06 -1.04
CA GLY A 157 10.42 -3.38 -1.63
C GLY A 157 11.77 -3.38 -2.33
N PHE A 158 12.55 -4.43 -2.12
CA PHE A 158 13.93 -4.58 -2.62
C PHE A 158 14.21 -6.05 -2.93
N PRO A 159 15.31 -6.38 -3.64
CA PRO A 159 15.72 -7.78 -3.78
C PRO A 159 16.15 -8.32 -2.41
N LYS A 160 15.78 -9.56 -2.09
CA LYS A 160 16.17 -10.23 -0.82
C LYS A 160 17.68 -10.24 -0.62
N VAL A 161 18.41 -10.48 -1.72
CA VAL A 161 19.87 -10.38 -1.76
C VAL A 161 20.22 -9.07 -2.44
N ALA A 162 20.90 -8.18 -1.71
CA ALA A 162 21.30 -6.88 -2.23
C ALA A 162 22.24 -7.03 -3.44
N ASN A 163 21.98 -6.26 -4.50
CA ASN A 163 22.85 -6.14 -5.67
C ASN A 163 23.52 -4.75 -5.70
N ASP A 164 24.40 -4.51 -6.68
CA ASP A 164 25.08 -3.21 -6.83
C ASP A 164 24.13 -2.07 -7.19
N PHE A 165 23.01 -2.39 -7.85
CA PHE A 165 21.96 -1.41 -8.20
C PHE A 165 21.02 -1.08 -7.02
N LYS A 166 21.13 -1.81 -5.90
CA LYS A 166 20.34 -1.68 -4.67
C LYS A 166 18.82 -1.75 -4.88
N TYR A 167 18.37 -2.29 -6.00
CA TYR A 167 16.97 -2.38 -6.38
C TYR A 167 16.75 -3.44 -7.47
N LYS A 168 15.52 -3.98 -7.53
CA LYS A 168 15.01 -4.74 -8.67
C LYS A 168 13.54 -4.36 -8.89
N PHE A 169 13.12 -4.31 -10.15
CA PHE A 169 11.78 -3.87 -10.53
C PHE A 169 10.79 -5.04 -10.51
N SER A 170 9.80 -4.96 -9.63
CA SER A 170 8.62 -5.83 -9.62
C SER A 170 7.38 -5.19 -10.27
N TRP A 171 7.53 -3.98 -10.80
CA TRP A 171 6.49 -3.21 -11.51
C TRP A 171 7.14 -2.16 -12.43
N SER A 172 6.33 -1.46 -13.22
CA SER A 172 6.81 -0.54 -14.27
C SER A 172 7.88 0.46 -13.77
N PRO A 173 9.11 0.43 -14.32
CA PRO A 173 10.18 1.37 -13.93
C PRO A 173 9.81 2.82 -14.22
N LEU A 174 9.07 3.08 -15.29
CA LEU A 174 8.54 4.40 -15.60
C LEU A 174 7.73 4.98 -14.44
N GLY A 175 6.93 4.15 -13.77
CA GLY A 175 6.15 4.58 -12.61
C GLY A 175 7.04 4.93 -11.42
N VAL A 176 8.13 4.17 -11.18
CA VAL A 176 9.15 4.50 -10.17
C VAL A 176 9.80 5.85 -10.49
N LEU A 177 10.23 6.05 -11.73
CA LEU A 177 10.87 7.29 -12.15
C LEU A 177 9.93 8.50 -12.08
N LYS A 178 8.65 8.33 -12.42
CA LYS A 178 7.62 9.37 -12.27
C LYS A 178 7.36 9.71 -10.79
N ALA A 179 7.30 8.70 -9.92
CA ALA A 179 7.13 8.92 -8.48
C ALA A 179 8.29 9.72 -7.90
N LEU A 180 9.52 9.44 -8.36
CA LEU A 180 10.70 10.23 -8.01
C LEU A 180 10.61 11.69 -8.50
N LYS A 181 9.90 11.99 -9.59
CA LYS A 181 9.69 13.37 -10.06
C LYS A 181 8.46 14.05 -9.44
N SER A 182 7.76 13.39 -8.53
CA SER A 182 6.53 13.92 -7.92
C SER A 182 6.87 14.63 -6.62
N PRO A 183 6.37 15.86 -6.39
CA PRO A 183 6.64 16.58 -5.15
C PRO A 183 6.24 15.79 -3.90
N ALA A 184 6.94 16.06 -2.80
CA ALA A 184 6.56 15.56 -1.49
C ALA A 184 6.37 16.69 -0.47
N GLN A 185 5.43 16.48 0.45
CA GLN A 185 5.11 17.37 1.56
C GLN A 185 5.00 16.55 2.86
N TRP A 186 5.56 17.07 3.95
CA TRP A 186 5.57 16.42 5.26
C TRP A 186 5.70 17.47 6.37
N ILE A 187 5.49 17.08 7.63
CA ILE A 187 5.83 17.93 8.78
C ILE A 187 7.25 17.59 9.24
N GLY A 188 8.12 18.59 9.33
CA GLY A 188 9.44 18.47 9.95
C GLY A 188 9.76 19.74 10.74
N GLU A 189 10.31 19.58 11.94
CA GLU A 189 10.56 20.69 12.88
C GLU A 189 9.27 21.50 13.18
N GLY A 190 8.13 20.82 13.24
CA GLY A 190 6.82 21.43 13.48
C GLY A 190 6.29 22.31 12.34
N GLN A 191 6.88 22.23 11.15
CA GLN A 191 6.48 23.03 9.99
C GLN A 191 6.25 22.16 8.76
N VAL A 192 5.35 22.60 7.89
CA VAL A 192 5.19 22.00 6.56
C VAL A 192 6.48 22.21 5.77
N LYS A 193 7.14 21.13 5.40
CA LYS A 193 8.28 21.08 4.48
C LYS A 193 7.78 20.58 3.13
N GLN A 194 8.40 21.04 2.04
CA GLN A 194 8.09 20.61 0.68
C GLN A 194 9.38 20.42 -0.11
N ILE A 195 9.39 19.42 -0.99
CA ILE A 195 10.46 19.19 -1.95
C ILE A 195 9.85 18.82 -3.31
N GLU A 196 10.43 19.29 -4.40
CA GLU A 196 9.95 18.94 -5.75
C GLU A 196 10.31 17.51 -6.15
N LYS A 197 11.44 17.01 -5.64
CA LYS A 197 12.01 15.69 -5.96
C LYS A 197 12.35 14.99 -4.65
N PRO A 198 11.63 13.92 -4.28
CA PRO A 198 11.78 13.23 -3.00
C PRO A 198 13.20 12.82 -2.65
N TRP A 199 13.99 12.38 -3.63
CA TRP A 199 15.36 11.93 -3.39
C TRP A 199 16.31 13.06 -2.94
N LEU A 200 15.91 14.33 -3.01
CA LEU A 200 16.70 15.44 -2.46
C LEU A 200 16.54 15.57 -0.93
N ALA A 201 15.55 14.91 -0.35
CA ALA A 201 15.30 14.86 1.09
C ALA A 201 15.67 13.48 1.66
N LEU A 202 16.70 12.84 1.10
CA LEU A 202 17.22 11.57 1.58
C LEU A 202 17.81 11.70 2.99
N SER A 203 17.52 10.73 3.83
CA SER A 203 18.09 10.56 5.16
C SER A 203 18.37 9.09 5.43
N ASP A 204 19.29 8.81 6.34
CA ASP A 204 19.45 7.47 6.86
C ASP A 204 18.36 7.21 7.92
N PHE A 205 17.78 6.01 7.90
CA PHE A 205 16.70 5.62 8.80
C PHE A 205 16.96 4.20 9.31
N ASP A 206 17.07 4.06 10.63
CA ASP A 206 17.29 2.77 11.28
C ASP A 206 15.94 2.10 11.60
N VAL A 207 15.69 0.94 11.00
CA VAL A 207 14.55 0.10 11.35
C VAL A 207 14.98 -0.91 12.41
N THR A 208 14.22 -1.01 13.50
CA THR A 208 14.39 -2.09 14.50
C THR A 208 13.62 -3.33 14.04
N LEU A 209 14.33 -4.40 13.70
CA LEU A 209 13.75 -5.64 13.17
C LEU A 209 13.15 -6.52 14.28
N ALA A 210 12.45 -7.59 13.91
CA ALA A 210 11.76 -8.49 14.83
C ALA A 210 12.66 -9.06 15.95
N ASP A 211 13.93 -9.30 15.66
CA ASP A 211 14.92 -9.83 16.62
C ASP A 211 15.58 -8.74 17.49
N GLY A 212 15.15 -7.48 17.34
CA GLY A 212 15.70 -6.31 18.04
C GLY A 212 17.00 -5.77 17.43
N SER A 213 17.52 -6.39 16.36
CA SER A 213 18.63 -5.82 15.59
C SER A 213 18.18 -4.56 14.84
N LYS A 214 19.14 -3.70 14.48
CA LYS A 214 18.88 -2.51 13.68
C LYS A 214 19.51 -2.66 12.30
N GLU A 215 18.75 -2.30 11.27
CA GLU A 215 19.25 -2.16 9.91
C GLU A 215 19.00 -0.73 9.41
N THR A 216 20.06 -0.12 8.88
CA THR A 216 20.00 1.24 8.31
C THR A 216 19.57 1.19 6.85
N PHE A 217 18.54 1.97 6.51
CA PHE A 217 18.03 2.19 5.18
C PHE A 217 18.24 3.64 4.76
N GLN A 218 18.08 3.91 3.46
CA GLN A 218 17.90 5.26 2.97
C GLN A 218 16.41 5.54 2.79
N ALA A 219 15.93 6.62 3.39
CA ALA A 219 14.53 7.00 3.44
C ALA A 219 14.30 8.37 2.80
N TYR A 220 13.16 8.54 2.14
CA TYR A 220 12.71 9.85 1.65
C TYR A 220 11.18 10.00 1.76
N PRO A 221 10.66 11.21 2.04
CA PRO A 221 9.22 11.47 2.05
C PRO A 221 8.62 11.25 0.67
N ASN A 222 7.44 10.63 0.55
CA ASN A 222 6.79 10.44 -0.75
C ASN A 222 5.39 11.10 -0.78
N ARG A 223 5.06 11.79 -1.87
CA ARG A 223 3.77 12.47 -2.06
C ARG A 223 3.42 13.37 -0.87
N ASP A 224 2.13 13.53 -0.58
CA ASP A 224 1.66 14.40 0.49
C ASP A 224 1.31 13.59 1.75
N SER A 225 2.05 13.81 2.83
CA SER A 225 1.78 13.21 4.14
C SER A 225 0.77 14.00 4.97
N ILE A 226 0.51 15.27 4.63
CA ILE A 226 -0.26 16.19 5.48
C ILE A 226 -1.67 15.69 5.79
N PRO A 227 -2.46 15.17 4.82
CA PRO A 227 -3.82 14.69 5.06
C PRO A 227 -3.88 13.51 6.05
N PHE A 228 -2.81 12.73 6.15
CA PHE A 228 -2.79 11.53 7.00
C PHE A 228 -2.73 11.84 8.50
N GLN A 229 -2.37 13.07 8.90
CA GLN A 229 -2.46 13.48 10.29
C GLN A 229 -3.89 13.33 10.81
N THR A 230 -4.84 13.97 10.12
CA THR A 230 -6.26 13.87 10.45
C THR A 230 -6.79 12.46 10.24
N GLN A 231 -6.36 11.76 9.17
CA GLN A 231 -6.77 10.36 8.95
C GLN A 231 -6.38 9.46 10.13
N TYR A 232 -5.20 9.65 10.73
CA TYR A 232 -4.73 8.83 11.85
C TYR A 232 -5.13 9.35 13.23
N GLY A 233 -5.91 10.42 13.33
CA GLY A 233 -6.39 10.94 14.61
C GLY A 233 -5.47 11.97 15.29
N PHE A 234 -4.46 12.49 14.59
CA PHE A 234 -3.73 13.66 15.06
C PHE A 234 -4.62 14.90 14.87
N ASP A 235 -5.24 15.36 15.96
CA ASP A 235 -6.02 16.60 15.94
C ASP A 235 -5.11 17.80 15.63
N ASN A 236 -5.69 18.85 15.06
CA ASN A 236 -4.96 20.08 14.68
C ASN A 236 -4.30 20.81 15.86
N ASP A 237 -4.64 20.46 17.10
CA ASP A 237 -4.06 21.03 18.33
C ASP A 237 -2.91 20.20 18.90
N TRP A 238 -2.54 19.07 18.28
CA TRP A 238 -1.37 18.29 18.68
C TRP A 238 -0.08 19.01 18.31
N ASN A 239 0.91 18.94 19.20
CA ASN A 239 2.25 19.43 18.94
C ASN A 239 3.05 18.41 18.12
N VAL A 240 2.77 18.36 16.83
CA VAL A 240 3.43 17.46 15.86
C VAL A 240 4.73 18.08 15.38
N GLN A 241 5.86 17.47 15.75
CA GLN A 241 7.19 17.91 15.35
C GLN A 241 7.67 17.24 14.06
N GLU A 242 7.27 15.99 13.85
CA GLU A 242 7.55 15.24 12.63
C GLU A 242 6.34 14.39 12.26
N PHE A 243 5.93 14.44 11.01
CA PHE A 243 4.92 13.56 10.44
C PHE A 243 5.28 13.29 9.00
N VAL A 244 5.71 12.06 8.72
CA VAL A 244 6.20 11.67 7.40
C VAL A 244 5.75 10.26 7.04
N ARG A 245 5.17 10.15 5.84
CA ARG A 245 5.04 8.90 5.09
C ARG A 245 6.07 8.92 3.96
N GLY A 246 6.73 7.79 3.74
CA GLY A 246 7.85 7.77 2.83
C GLY A 246 8.26 6.40 2.33
N THR A 247 9.35 6.41 1.57
CA THR A 247 9.87 5.21 0.92
C THR A 247 11.20 4.81 1.50
N LEU A 248 11.40 3.52 1.75
CA LEU A 248 12.69 2.91 2.05
C LEU A 248 13.41 2.44 0.79
N ARG A 249 14.74 2.56 0.82
CA ARG A 249 15.69 1.96 -0.12
C ARG A 249 16.85 1.36 0.67
N LEU A 250 17.49 0.34 0.09
CA LEU A 250 18.67 -0.27 0.71
C LEU A 250 19.78 0.78 0.87
N ASN A 251 20.60 0.64 1.90
CA ASN A 251 21.76 1.51 2.10
C ASN A 251 22.68 1.53 0.86
N GLY A 252 23.19 2.71 0.50
CA GLY A 252 23.98 2.95 -0.70
C GLY A 252 23.16 3.14 -1.99
N TRP A 253 21.83 3.12 -1.94
CA TRP A 253 20.98 3.34 -3.11
C TRP A 253 21.25 4.67 -3.82
N ALA A 254 21.40 5.75 -3.06
CA ALA A 254 21.63 7.08 -3.62
C ALA A 254 22.94 7.15 -4.43
N GLN A 255 23.98 6.45 -3.96
CA GLN A 255 25.24 6.32 -4.68
C GLN A 255 25.05 5.50 -5.96
N ALA A 256 24.36 4.36 -5.87
CA ALA A 256 24.09 3.49 -7.02
C ALA A 256 23.24 4.18 -8.10
N TRP A 257 22.35 5.08 -7.71
CA TRP A 257 21.41 5.77 -8.62
C TRP A 257 21.85 7.19 -9.00
N ASN A 258 23.01 7.67 -8.55
CA ASN A 258 23.43 9.07 -8.74
C ASN A 258 23.45 9.52 -10.22
N SER A 259 23.96 8.67 -11.13
CA SER A 259 23.95 8.94 -12.57
C SER A 259 22.53 9.01 -13.13
N LEU A 260 21.66 8.09 -12.69
CA LEU A 260 20.26 8.05 -13.10
C LEU A 260 19.49 9.28 -12.60
N PHE A 261 19.72 9.72 -11.36
CA PHE A 261 19.12 10.97 -10.86
C PHE A 261 19.55 12.16 -11.71
N THR A 262 20.85 12.28 -11.99
CA THR A 262 21.40 13.35 -12.82
C THR A 262 20.75 13.36 -14.20
N GLU A 263 20.61 12.20 -14.84
CA GLU A 263 19.97 12.12 -16.15
C GLU A 263 18.49 12.50 -16.08
N VAL A 264 17.72 11.90 -15.16
CA VAL A 264 16.27 12.14 -15.00
C VAL A 264 15.95 13.60 -14.68
N ASP A 265 16.85 14.29 -13.97
CA ASP A 265 16.73 15.70 -13.60
C ASP A 265 16.74 16.63 -14.81
N THR A 266 17.52 16.27 -15.84
CA THR A 266 17.63 17.07 -17.08
C THR A 266 16.44 16.89 -18.03
N LEU A 267 15.58 15.89 -17.80
CA LEU A 267 14.51 15.54 -18.73
C LEU A 267 13.27 16.43 -18.55
N THR A 268 12.98 17.24 -19.57
CA THR A 268 11.81 18.13 -19.62
C THR A 268 11.03 17.99 -20.94
N GLY A 269 9.73 18.32 -20.90
CA GLY A 269 8.83 18.28 -22.05
C GLY A 269 8.65 16.89 -22.68
N ASP A 270 8.07 16.86 -23.88
CA ASP A 270 7.74 15.61 -24.60
C ASP A 270 8.99 14.80 -24.97
N ALA A 271 10.09 15.47 -25.32
CA ALA A 271 11.36 14.82 -25.60
C ALA A 271 11.92 14.12 -24.34
N GLY A 272 11.84 14.80 -23.19
CA GLY A 272 12.20 14.22 -21.89
C GLY A 272 11.35 13.01 -21.53
N MET A 273 10.03 13.05 -21.80
CA MET A 273 9.15 11.90 -21.57
C MET A 273 9.47 10.71 -22.45
N LYS A 274 9.81 10.91 -23.73
CA LYS A 274 10.28 9.83 -24.61
C LYS A 274 11.60 9.24 -24.12
N ARG A 275 12.53 10.07 -23.66
CA ARG A 275 13.79 9.60 -23.08
C ARG A 275 13.56 8.81 -21.79
N LEU A 276 12.66 9.27 -20.93
CA LEU A 276 12.28 8.58 -19.70
C LEU A 276 11.70 7.19 -19.97
N GLN A 277 10.90 7.05 -21.02
CA GLN A 277 10.41 5.74 -21.47
C GLN A 277 11.56 4.82 -21.89
N ALA A 278 12.50 5.31 -22.71
CA ALA A 278 13.64 4.51 -23.13
C ALA A 278 14.52 4.06 -21.95
N ILE A 279 14.73 4.94 -20.96
CA ILE A 279 15.43 4.58 -19.70
C ILE A 279 14.65 3.48 -18.97
N SER A 280 13.33 3.64 -18.83
CA SER A 280 12.46 2.64 -18.19
C SER A 280 12.60 1.25 -18.84
N ASP A 281 12.61 1.18 -20.16
CA ASP A 281 12.69 -0.10 -20.89
C ASP A 281 14.05 -0.78 -20.65
N GLY A 282 15.14 -0.01 -20.62
CA GLY A 282 16.48 -0.50 -20.27
C GLY A 282 16.57 -0.98 -18.82
N LEU A 283 16.00 -0.22 -17.88
CA LEU A 283 15.93 -0.61 -16.47
C LEU A 283 15.16 -1.91 -16.26
N TRP A 284 14.03 -2.09 -16.95
CA TRP A 284 13.27 -3.33 -16.91
C TRP A 284 14.10 -4.52 -17.39
N THR A 285 14.77 -4.35 -18.54
CA THR A 285 15.59 -5.41 -19.14
C THR A 285 16.74 -5.85 -18.23
N ASN A 286 17.38 -4.91 -17.55
CA ASN A 286 18.62 -5.17 -16.80
C ASN A 286 18.41 -5.44 -15.30
N HIS A 287 17.27 -5.01 -14.73
CA HIS A 287 17.06 -5.01 -13.28
C HIS A 287 15.69 -5.55 -12.87
N GLN A 288 15.01 -6.33 -13.71
CA GLN A 288 13.88 -7.15 -13.27
C GLN A 288 14.37 -8.33 -12.41
N TYR A 289 13.43 -8.96 -11.70
CA TYR A 289 13.69 -10.21 -10.99
C TYR A 289 13.91 -11.36 -11.97
N ASP A 290 14.92 -12.18 -11.70
CA ASP A 290 15.14 -13.43 -12.39
C ASP A 290 14.22 -14.52 -11.83
N GLU A 291 14.01 -15.59 -12.60
CA GLU A 291 13.19 -16.70 -12.14
C GLU A 291 13.77 -17.33 -10.85
N GLY A 292 12.94 -17.46 -9.82
CA GLY A 292 13.32 -18.01 -8.53
C GLY A 292 13.98 -17.02 -7.56
N GLU A 293 14.23 -15.77 -7.96
CA GLU A 293 14.69 -14.76 -7.02
C GLU A 293 13.56 -14.25 -6.13
N SER A 294 13.88 -14.06 -4.86
CA SER A 294 12.95 -13.49 -3.87
C SER A 294 13.13 -11.98 -3.76
N ASP A 295 12.01 -11.27 -3.63
CA ASP A 295 12.00 -9.91 -3.08
C ASP A 295 12.05 -9.95 -1.54
N ARG A 296 12.22 -8.78 -0.95
CA ARG A 296 12.07 -8.46 0.46
C ARG A 296 11.27 -7.17 0.57
N VAL A 297 10.36 -7.12 1.53
CA VAL A 297 9.55 -5.95 1.85
C VAL A 297 9.75 -5.61 3.31
N VAL A 298 10.09 -4.35 3.58
CA VAL A 298 10.11 -3.79 4.92
C VAL A 298 9.13 -2.64 4.98
N LEU A 299 8.26 -2.67 5.99
CA LEU A 299 7.42 -1.55 6.40
C LEU A 299 7.70 -1.32 7.89
N SER A 300 8.00 -0.07 8.24
CA SER A 300 8.14 0.38 9.63
C SER A 300 7.22 1.58 9.86
N VAL A 301 6.41 1.52 10.90
CA VAL A 301 5.58 2.63 11.38
C VAL A 301 5.95 2.88 12.84
N GLU A 302 6.36 4.10 13.14
CA GLU A 302 6.89 4.49 14.45
C GLU A 302 6.17 5.73 14.97
N LEU A 303 5.82 5.70 16.26
CA LEU A 303 5.35 6.85 17.01
C LEU A 303 6.26 7.05 18.22
N GLU A 304 7.09 8.08 18.15
CA GLU A 304 7.87 8.57 19.29
C GLU A 304 7.21 9.83 19.83
N VAL A 305 7.06 9.88 21.15
CA VAL A 305 6.51 11.03 21.85
C VAL A 305 7.48 11.47 22.93
N LYS A 306 7.85 12.74 22.91
CA LYS A 306 8.68 13.37 23.95
C LYS A 306 7.84 14.32 24.79
N ASP A 307 8.30 14.57 26.02
CA ASP A 307 7.69 15.59 26.87
C ASP A 307 7.57 16.96 26.15
N PRO A 308 6.77 17.91 26.64
CA PRO A 308 6.54 19.16 25.92
C PRO A 308 7.82 19.97 25.67
N GLN A 309 8.87 19.75 26.46
CA GLN A 309 10.17 20.40 26.31
C GLN A 309 11.12 19.66 25.33
N GLY A 310 10.76 18.45 24.88
CA GLY A 310 11.58 17.63 23.98
C GLY A 310 12.77 16.94 24.66
N ASN A 311 12.83 16.91 25.99
CA ASN A 311 13.99 16.45 26.76
C ASN A 311 13.99 14.94 27.00
N LYS A 312 12.81 14.33 27.08
CA LYS A 312 12.66 12.91 27.44
C LYS A 312 11.57 12.25 26.59
N THR A 313 11.89 11.09 26.03
CA THR A 313 10.90 10.19 25.41
C THR A 313 9.99 9.61 26.49
N VAL A 314 8.68 9.87 26.38
CA VAL A 314 7.64 9.43 27.32
C VAL A 314 6.84 8.26 26.77
N PHE A 315 6.76 8.13 25.45
CA PHE A 315 6.19 6.98 24.76
C PHE A 315 7.00 6.72 23.50
N ASN A 316 7.23 5.44 23.19
CA ASN A 316 7.84 5.01 21.95
C ASN A 316 7.22 3.67 21.60
N GLY A 317 6.70 3.55 20.38
CA GLY A 317 6.16 2.29 19.88
C GLY A 317 6.36 2.19 18.39
N SER A 318 6.59 0.97 17.92
CA SER A 318 6.65 0.69 16.48
C SER A 318 5.91 -0.58 16.12
N TYR A 319 5.47 -0.64 14.87
CA TYR A 319 5.01 -1.84 14.20
C TYR A 319 5.78 -1.99 12.90
N GLY A 320 6.05 -3.23 12.51
CA GLY A 320 6.68 -3.49 11.24
C GLY A 320 6.45 -4.88 10.69
N VAL A 321 6.81 -5.02 9.41
CA VAL A 321 6.98 -6.29 8.72
C VAL A 321 8.34 -6.29 8.05
N ASP A 322 8.96 -7.46 7.99
CA ASP A 322 10.19 -7.72 7.24
C ASP A 322 10.05 -9.10 6.60
N GLU A 323 9.49 -9.12 5.40
CA GLU A 323 9.07 -10.34 4.73
C GLU A 323 9.87 -10.56 3.46
N ALA A 324 10.14 -11.82 3.14
CA ALA A 324 10.77 -12.21 1.89
C ALA A 324 9.83 -13.05 1.02
N GLY A 325 10.07 -13.06 -0.29
CA GLY A 325 9.39 -14.00 -1.19
C GLY A 325 9.58 -15.44 -0.72
N ASN A 326 8.50 -16.23 -0.77
CA ASN A 326 8.44 -17.62 -0.36
C ASN A 326 7.64 -18.46 -1.39
N GLU A 327 7.32 -19.71 -1.05
CA GLU A 327 6.58 -20.62 -1.93
C GLU A 327 5.16 -20.16 -2.28
N ASN A 328 4.60 -19.21 -1.52
CA ASN A 328 3.29 -18.63 -1.75
C ASN A 328 3.33 -17.36 -2.61
N GLY A 329 4.52 -16.90 -3.01
CA GLY A 329 4.73 -15.76 -3.89
C GLY A 329 5.72 -14.74 -3.33
N SER A 330 5.88 -13.62 -4.04
CA SER A 330 6.69 -12.48 -3.57
C SER A 330 6.10 -11.87 -2.30
N ALA A 331 6.95 -11.33 -1.42
CA ALA A 331 6.51 -10.61 -0.22
C ALA A 331 5.57 -9.46 -0.59
N MET A 332 5.90 -8.70 -1.63
CA MET A 332 5.05 -7.63 -2.15
C MET A 332 3.66 -8.14 -2.58
N ALA A 333 3.57 -9.27 -3.27
CA ALA A 333 2.27 -9.80 -3.68
C ALA A 333 1.44 -10.28 -2.49
N ARG A 334 2.08 -10.95 -1.52
CA ARG A 334 1.43 -11.45 -0.32
C ARG A 334 0.88 -10.29 0.53
N LEU A 335 1.75 -9.36 0.93
CA LEU A 335 1.38 -8.25 1.81
C LEU A 335 0.35 -7.29 1.19
N VAL A 336 0.29 -7.19 -0.14
CA VAL A 336 -0.76 -6.40 -0.80
C VAL A 336 -2.07 -7.19 -0.89
N SER A 337 -2.06 -8.37 -1.53
CA SER A 337 -3.32 -9.04 -1.89
C SER A 337 -3.95 -9.86 -0.79
N LEU A 338 -3.20 -10.26 0.24
CA LEU A 338 -3.78 -10.89 1.42
C LEU A 338 -4.59 -9.89 2.23
N THR A 339 -4.11 -8.65 2.39
CA THR A 339 -4.88 -7.56 3.01
C THR A 339 -6.16 -7.26 2.23
N VAL A 340 -6.08 -7.24 0.88
CA VAL A 340 -7.28 -7.12 0.02
C VAL A 340 -8.25 -8.28 0.26
N ALA A 341 -7.76 -9.52 0.36
CA ALA A 341 -8.60 -10.69 0.61
C ALA A 341 -9.29 -10.62 1.99
N ILE A 342 -8.59 -10.15 3.03
CA ILE A 342 -9.15 -9.92 4.37
C ILE A 342 -10.21 -8.81 4.33
N ALA A 343 -9.99 -7.77 3.53
CA ALA A 343 -10.99 -6.72 3.32
C ALA A 343 -12.29 -7.27 2.70
N ILE A 344 -12.18 -8.17 1.71
CA ILE A 344 -13.35 -8.84 1.12
C ILE A 344 -14.10 -9.68 2.16
N GLU A 345 -13.37 -10.48 2.95
CA GLU A 345 -13.95 -11.32 4.01
C GLU A 345 -14.69 -10.46 5.06
N SER A 346 -14.06 -9.36 5.48
CA SER A 346 -14.65 -8.42 6.45
C SER A 346 -15.86 -7.69 5.89
N LEU A 347 -15.83 -7.32 4.61
CA LEU A 347 -16.95 -6.71 3.92
C LEU A 347 -18.14 -7.66 3.87
N ILE A 348 -17.92 -8.92 3.49
CA ILE A 348 -18.95 -9.96 3.44
C ILE A 348 -19.51 -10.26 4.84
N ALA A 349 -18.66 -10.22 5.87
CA ALA A 349 -19.07 -10.37 7.26
C ALA A 349 -19.89 -9.17 7.79
N GLY A 350 -19.90 -8.04 7.07
CA GLY A 350 -20.57 -6.81 7.48
C GLY A 350 -19.79 -5.98 8.51
N ASP A 351 -18.48 -6.22 8.63
CA ASP A 351 -17.59 -5.53 9.58
C ASP A 351 -17.15 -4.13 9.06
N LEU A 352 -17.40 -3.79 7.79
CA LEU A 352 -16.94 -2.53 7.17
C LEU A 352 -18.04 -1.49 7.00
N VAL A 353 -17.65 -0.21 7.10
CA VAL A 353 -18.54 0.95 6.99
C VAL A 353 -19.14 1.10 5.59
N LYS A 354 -20.24 1.85 5.49
CA LYS A 354 -20.86 2.24 4.20
C LYS A 354 -20.28 3.56 3.72
N GLY A 355 -20.24 3.74 2.40
CA GLY A 355 -19.57 4.87 1.76
C GLY A 355 -18.20 4.51 1.22
N VAL A 356 -17.39 5.54 0.96
CA VAL A 356 -16.00 5.44 0.54
C VAL A 356 -15.12 5.54 1.76
N SER A 357 -14.29 4.53 2.01
CA SER A 357 -13.43 4.47 3.19
C SER A 357 -12.06 3.85 2.88
N PRO A 358 -11.02 4.21 3.64
CA PRO A 358 -9.75 3.48 3.61
C PRO A 358 -9.87 2.15 4.38
N ALA A 359 -8.73 1.51 4.68
CA ALA A 359 -8.64 0.45 5.67
C ALA A 359 -9.32 0.84 7.01
N PRO A 360 -9.86 -0.15 7.77
CA PRO A 360 -10.56 0.12 9.03
C PRO A 360 -9.63 0.75 10.07
N HIS A 361 -10.22 1.56 10.95
CA HIS A 361 -9.52 2.21 12.06
C HIS A 361 -10.02 1.75 13.43
N ASP A 362 -11.14 1.02 13.50
CA ASP A 362 -11.65 0.53 14.79
C ASP A 362 -10.79 -0.64 15.30
N GLU A 363 -10.42 -0.57 16.57
CA GLU A 363 -9.47 -1.49 17.21
C GLU A 363 -9.84 -2.97 17.00
N LYS A 364 -11.13 -3.30 17.07
CA LYS A 364 -11.61 -4.68 16.93
C LYS A 364 -11.38 -5.22 15.52
N THR A 365 -11.72 -4.45 14.49
CA THR A 365 -11.53 -4.88 13.09
C THR A 365 -10.06 -4.86 12.72
N VAL A 366 -9.31 -3.85 13.18
CA VAL A 366 -7.85 -3.79 13.01
C VAL A 366 -7.18 -5.04 13.59
N SER A 367 -7.47 -5.39 14.86
CA SER A 367 -6.90 -6.59 15.49
C SER A 367 -7.22 -7.86 14.70
N LYS A 368 -8.48 -8.04 14.28
CA LYS A 368 -8.87 -9.19 13.44
C LYS A 368 -8.04 -9.29 12.15
N TRP A 369 -7.73 -8.16 11.52
CA TRP A 369 -6.96 -8.15 10.27
C TRP A 369 -5.50 -8.51 10.52
N LEU A 370 -4.90 -7.98 11.59
CA LEU A 370 -3.54 -8.31 11.99
C LEU A 370 -3.41 -9.79 12.38
N ASP A 371 -4.38 -10.31 13.14
CA ASP A 371 -4.45 -11.73 13.52
C ASP A 371 -4.59 -12.63 12.27
N ALA A 372 -5.47 -12.26 11.32
CA ALA A 372 -5.65 -13.01 10.08
C ALA A 372 -4.39 -13.02 9.21
N LEU A 373 -3.61 -11.94 9.17
CA LEU A 373 -2.31 -11.91 8.48
C LEU A 373 -1.30 -12.83 9.20
N ALA A 374 -1.26 -12.82 10.53
CA ALA A 374 -0.39 -13.69 11.31
C ALA A 374 -0.74 -15.18 11.11
N GLU A 375 -2.02 -15.54 11.03
CA GLU A 375 -2.49 -16.90 10.70
C GLU A 375 -2.06 -17.36 9.30
N LEU A 376 -1.83 -16.42 8.38
CA LEU A 376 -1.29 -16.67 7.04
C LEU A 376 0.25 -16.74 7.01
N ASN A 377 0.89 -16.67 8.19
CA ASN A 377 2.34 -16.63 8.39
C ASN A 377 3.00 -15.35 7.84
N GLU A 378 2.28 -14.22 7.83
CA GLU A 378 2.91 -12.91 7.67
C GLU A 378 3.40 -12.43 9.05
N HIS A 379 4.71 -12.24 9.21
CA HIS A 379 5.34 -11.89 10.47
C HIS A 379 5.25 -10.39 10.74
N ILE A 380 4.21 -10.00 11.47
CA ILE A 380 4.05 -8.66 12.02
C ILE A 380 4.73 -8.62 13.39
N PHE A 381 5.61 -7.65 13.60
CA PHE A 381 6.29 -7.42 14.88
C PHE A 381 6.01 -6.01 15.40
N SER A 382 6.18 -5.82 16.71
CA SER A 382 6.06 -4.53 17.37
C SER A 382 7.06 -4.39 18.51
N HIS A 383 7.55 -3.18 18.76
CA HIS A 383 8.46 -2.85 19.86
C HIS A 383 7.89 -1.78 20.79
#